data_AF-A0AA95E859-F1
#
_entry.id   AF-A0AA95E859-F1
#
_cell.length_a   1.000
_cell.length_b   1.000
_cell.length_c   1.000
_cell.angle_alpha   90.00
_cell.angle_beta   90.00
_cell.angle_gamma   90.00
#
_symmetry.space_group_name_H-M   'P 1'
#
loop_
_entity.id
_entity.type
_entity.pdbx_description
1 polymer ?
#
loop_
_entity_poly.entity_id
_entity_poly.type
_entity_poly.pdbx_seq_one_letter_code
_entity_poly.pdbx_strand_id
1 'polypeptide(L)'
;MSIQTIEYNQDFSQWLSQQAYLLKNKMIDKLDFDNLAEELEALGRSEHRELKSRMEVLIMHLLKWKYQSEKNGTSWGKTILEQRIRIKGVLEDSPSLKNSLVDSEWLQKVWINAVTEAMLETGLAKKTFPLEPEWTAEQILHSGFFPEHDSLTADIENQNSPDTKKAKGHDR
;
A
#
# COMPACT_ATOMS: atom_id res chain seq x y z
N MET A 1 42.87 27.75 0.63
CA MET A 1 41.60 27.84 -0.13
C MET A 1 40.48 27.84 0.89
N SER A 2 39.70 28.91 0.97
CA SER A 2 38.52 28.96 1.85
C SER A 2 37.45 28.08 1.24
N ILE A 3 37.00 27.06 1.98
CA ILE A 3 35.84 26.27 1.58
C ILE A 3 34.64 27.18 1.84
N GLN A 4 33.98 27.61 0.77
CA GLN A 4 32.78 28.44 0.87
C GLN A 4 31.65 27.54 1.38
N THR A 5 31.05 27.90 2.52
CA THR A 5 29.92 27.19 3.10
C THR A 5 28.71 27.40 2.18
N ILE A 6 28.21 26.34 1.55
CA ILE A 6 26.94 26.41 0.83
C ILE A 6 25.85 26.30 1.88
N GLU A 7 24.88 27.20 1.85
CA GLU A 7 23.76 27.15 2.79
C GLU A 7 22.77 26.05 2.39
N TYR A 8 22.36 25.26 3.38
CA TYR A 8 21.39 24.18 3.26
C TYR A 8 20.15 24.55 2.42
N ASN A 9 19.62 25.76 2.60
CA ASN A 9 18.39 26.23 1.96
C ASN A 9 18.55 26.80 0.54
N GLN A 10 19.78 26.93 0.02
CA GLN A 10 20.03 27.54 -1.30
C GLN A 10 20.19 26.51 -2.42
N ASP A 11 20.94 25.43 -2.15
CA ASP A 11 21.11 24.32 -3.09
C ASP A 11 21.38 23.02 -2.30
N PHE A 12 20.31 22.28 -2.03
CA PHE A 12 20.35 21.06 -1.23
C PHE A 12 21.26 19.99 -1.84
N SER A 13 21.24 19.82 -3.16
CA SER A 13 22.06 18.82 -3.85
C SER A 13 23.54 19.15 -3.74
N GLN A 14 23.88 20.43 -3.85
CA GLN A 14 25.25 20.90 -3.73
C GLN A 14 25.72 20.86 -2.26
N TRP A 15 24.86 21.22 -1.31
CA TRP A 15 25.13 21.08 0.12
C TRP A 15 25.40 19.63 0.50
N LEU A 16 24.57 18.66 0.10
CA LEU A 16 24.80 17.22 0.35
C LEU A 16 26.15 16.76 -0.21
N SER A 17 26.46 17.19 -1.45
CA SER A 17 27.74 16.87 -2.09
C SER A 17 28.94 17.44 -1.32
N GLN A 18 28.80 18.66 -0.79
CA GLN A 18 29.80 19.28 0.07
C GLN A 18 29.97 18.54 1.40
N GLN A 19 28.88 18.21 2.10
CA GLN A 19 28.95 17.46 3.36
C GLN A 19 29.61 16.09 3.15
N ALA A 20 29.25 15.38 2.07
CA ALA A 20 29.87 14.11 1.71
C ALA A 20 31.37 14.27 1.41
N TYR A 21 31.79 15.35 0.74
CA TYR A 21 33.20 15.66 0.52
C TYR A 21 33.95 15.90 1.84
N LEU A 22 33.39 16.72 2.74
CA LEU A 22 33.99 17.03 4.03
C LEU A 22 34.14 15.77 4.89
N LEU A 23 33.11 14.92 4.92
CA LEU A 23 33.12 13.65 5.64
C LEU A 23 34.19 12.69 5.10
N LYS A 24 34.27 12.52 3.77
CA LYS A 24 35.30 11.67 3.13
C LYS A 24 36.73 12.13 3.41
N ASN A 25 36.93 13.44 3.54
CA ASN A 25 38.24 14.02 3.84
C ASN A 25 38.51 14.23 5.34
N LYS A 26 37.62 13.73 6.21
CA LYS A 26 37.74 13.83 7.68
C LYS A 26 37.85 15.29 8.18
N MET A 27 37.26 16.24 7.45
CA MET A 27 37.17 17.65 7.85
C MET A 27 35.98 17.84 8.79
N ILE A 28 36.04 17.19 9.94
CA ILE A 28 34.93 17.05 10.90
C ILE A 28 34.49 18.41 11.48
N ASP A 29 35.43 19.34 11.62
CA ASP A 29 35.23 20.72 12.11
C ASP A 29 34.32 21.57 11.20
N LYS A 30 34.07 21.12 9.97
CA LYS A 30 33.29 21.85 8.97
C LYS A 30 31.94 21.19 8.65
N LEU A 31 31.65 20.05 9.27
CA LEU A 31 30.39 19.35 9.07
C LEU A 31 29.24 20.12 9.71
N ASP A 32 28.14 20.17 8.98
CA ASP A 32 26.88 20.74 9.45
C ASP A 32 26.06 19.65 10.16
N PHE A 33 26.41 19.37 11.42
CA PHE A 33 25.90 18.22 12.16
C PHE A 33 24.39 18.25 12.40
N ASP A 34 23.81 19.42 12.67
CA ASP A 34 22.40 19.55 12.99
C ASP A 34 21.55 19.18 11.75
N ASN A 35 21.85 19.81 10.60
CA ASN A 35 21.15 19.49 9.36
C ASN A 35 21.44 18.06 8.88
N LEU A 36 22.67 17.54 9.06
CA LEU A 36 22.99 16.15 8.72
C LEU A 36 22.19 15.14 9.55
N ALA A 37 22.01 15.38 10.85
CA ALA A 37 21.21 14.51 11.71
C ALA A 37 19.75 14.52 11.26
N GLU A 38 19.19 15.71 11.00
CA GLU A 38 17.83 15.86 10.49
C GLU A 38 17.61 15.12 9.17
N GLU A 39 18.55 15.23 8.23
CA GLU A 39 18.48 14.55 6.93
C GLU A 39 18.59 13.03 7.04
N LEU A 40 19.47 12.52 7.91
CA LEU A 40 19.57 11.07 8.15
C LEU A 40 18.29 10.49 8.75
N GLU A 41 17.69 11.20 9.71
CA GLU A 41 16.40 10.79 10.25
C GLU A 41 15.27 10.92 9.22
N ALA A 42 15.30 11.98 8.41
CA ALA A 42 14.32 12.20 7.35
C ALA A 42 14.40 11.10 6.28
N LEU A 43 15.61 10.63 5.94
CA LEU A 43 15.82 9.53 5.01
C LEU A 43 15.15 8.26 5.54
N GLY A 44 15.40 7.86 6.79
CA GLY A 44 14.73 6.69 7.38
C GLY A 44 13.20 6.83 7.40
N ARG A 45 12.67 8.01 7.74
CA ARG A 45 11.22 8.29 7.67
C ARG A 45 10.68 8.22 6.24
N SER A 46 11.48 8.57 5.24
CA SER A 46 11.06 8.56 3.83
C SER A 46 10.89 7.14 3.30
N GLU A 47 11.80 6.22 3.62
CA GLU A 47 11.72 4.82 3.20
C GLU A 47 10.51 4.10 3.80
N HIS A 48 10.23 4.33 5.09
CA HIS A 48 9.01 3.84 5.75
C HIS A 48 7.74 4.37 5.08
N ARG A 49 7.72 5.66 4.72
CA ARG A 49 6.59 6.28 4.01
C ARG A 49 6.43 5.72 2.60
N GLU A 50 7.51 5.47 1.88
CA GLU A 50 7.48 4.86 0.56
C GLU A 50 6.89 3.45 0.62
N LEU A 51 7.40 2.59 1.51
CA LEU A 51 6.87 1.23 1.68
C LEU A 51 5.36 1.26 1.98
N LYS A 52 4.95 2.11 2.94
CA LYS A 52 3.56 2.31 3.31
C LYS A 52 2.72 2.71 2.09
N SER A 53 3.11 3.77 1.39
CA SER A 53 2.36 4.29 0.24
C SER A 53 2.21 3.26 -0.88
N ARG A 54 3.28 2.51 -1.19
CA ARG A 54 3.23 1.47 -2.22
C ARG A 54 2.32 0.31 -1.82
N MET A 55 2.35 -0.09 -0.55
CA MET A 55 1.48 -1.12 -0.03
C MET A 55 0.01 -0.69 -0.04
N GLU A 56 -0.29 0.58 0.28
CA GLU A 56 -1.65 1.13 0.18
C GLU A 56 -2.17 1.04 -1.28
N VAL A 57 -1.37 1.48 -2.26
CA VAL A 57 -1.74 1.42 -3.68
C VAL A 57 -1.91 -0.02 -4.16
N LEU A 58 -1.04 -0.93 -3.73
CA LEU A 58 -1.12 -2.35 -4.09
C LEU A 58 -2.40 -2.99 -3.55
N ILE A 59 -2.67 -2.83 -2.25
CA ILE A 59 -3.86 -3.38 -1.60
C ILE A 59 -5.12 -2.77 -2.22
N MET A 60 -5.14 -1.46 -2.47
CA MET A 60 -6.27 -0.79 -3.12
C MET A 60 -6.59 -1.44 -4.48
N HIS A 61 -5.56 -1.68 -5.31
CA HIS A 61 -5.77 -2.32 -6.60
C HIS A 61 -6.19 -3.79 -6.49
N LEU A 62 -5.72 -4.53 -5.48
CA LEU A 62 -6.18 -5.89 -5.21
C LEU A 62 -7.64 -5.91 -4.72
N LEU A 63 -8.06 -4.94 -3.91
CA LEU A 63 -9.46 -4.77 -3.49
C LEU A 63 -10.35 -4.44 -4.69
N LYS A 64 -9.93 -3.51 -5.55
CA LYS A 64 -10.61 -3.21 -6.82
C LYS A 64 -10.68 -4.46 -7.69
N TRP A 65 -9.61 -5.24 -7.74
CA TRP A 65 -9.56 -6.49 -8.51
C TRP A 65 -10.59 -7.51 -8.04
N LYS A 66 -10.75 -7.66 -6.72
CA LYS A 66 -11.72 -8.58 -6.13
C LYS A 66 -13.16 -8.08 -6.28
N TYR A 67 -13.43 -6.84 -5.89
CA TYR A 67 -14.80 -6.32 -5.70
C TYR A 67 -15.36 -5.51 -6.87
N GLN A 68 -14.54 -5.23 -7.88
CA GLN A 68 -14.95 -4.57 -9.14
C GLN A 68 -14.43 -5.35 -10.35
N SER A 69 -14.65 -6.67 -10.33
CA SER A 69 -14.04 -7.61 -11.27
C SER A 69 -14.45 -7.35 -12.73
N GLU A 70 -15.60 -6.72 -12.97
CA GLU A 70 -16.07 -6.33 -14.29
C GLU A 70 -15.21 -5.25 -14.97
N LYS A 71 -14.40 -4.54 -14.19
CA LYS A 71 -13.44 -3.53 -14.68
C LYS A 71 -11.99 -4.01 -14.63
N ASN A 72 -11.76 -5.28 -14.29
CA ASN A 72 -10.43 -5.85 -14.33
C ASN A 72 -9.87 -5.76 -15.75
N GLY A 73 -8.77 -5.03 -15.87
CA GLY A 73 -8.13 -4.79 -17.14
C GLY A 73 -6.61 -4.83 -17.01
N THR A 74 -5.95 -4.86 -18.16
CA THR A 74 -4.48 -4.89 -18.25
C THR A 74 -3.83 -3.75 -17.49
N SER A 75 -4.48 -2.59 -17.37
CA SER A 75 -3.94 -1.46 -16.61
C SER A 75 -3.82 -1.75 -15.12
N TRP A 76 -4.85 -2.33 -14.48
CA TRP A 76 -4.80 -2.63 -13.04
C TRP A 76 -3.80 -3.75 -12.76
N GLY A 77 -3.76 -4.77 -13.62
CA GLY A 77 -2.77 -5.84 -13.52
C GLY A 77 -1.33 -5.30 -13.63
N LYS A 78 -1.07 -4.36 -14.54
CA LYS A 78 0.22 -3.67 -14.64
C LYS A 78 0.56 -2.91 -13.36
N THR A 79 -0.38 -2.15 -12.79
CA THR A 79 -0.15 -1.40 -11.55
C THR A 79 0.16 -2.34 -10.39
N ILE A 80 -0.57 -3.46 -10.24
CA ILE A 80 -0.30 -4.47 -9.21
C ILE A 80 1.12 -5.02 -9.32
N LEU A 81 1.52 -5.44 -10.53
CA LEU A 81 2.85 -5.97 -10.77
C LEU A 81 3.94 -4.92 -10.53
N GLU A 82 3.72 -3.69 -10.98
CA GLU A 82 4.64 -2.58 -10.75
C GLU A 82 4.84 -2.32 -9.26
N GLN A 83 3.76 -2.20 -8.48
CA GLN A 83 3.90 -1.94 -7.04
C GLN A 83 4.64 -3.08 -6.34
N ARG A 84 4.39 -4.34 -6.69
CA ARG A 84 5.16 -5.48 -6.15
C ARG A 84 6.65 -5.38 -6.45
N ILE A 85 7.01 -5.04 -7.69
CA ILE A 85 8.41 -4.85 -8.09
C ILE A 85 9.06 -3.71 -7.29
N ARG A 86 8.36 -2.58 -7.15
CA ARG A 86 8.88 -1.41 -6.44
C ARG A 86 9.01 -1.66 -4.94
N ILE A 87 8.03 -2.31 -4.32
CA ILE A 87 8.11 -2.72 -2.91
C ILE A 87 9.28 -3.67 -2.69
N LYS A 88 9.48 -4.64 -3.59
CA LYS A 88 10.63 -5.52 -3.54
C LYS A 88 11.95 -4.74 -3.54
N GLY A 89 12.09 -3.74 -4.42
CA GLY A 89 13.26 -2.86 -4.44
C GLY A 89 13.49 -2.14 -3.10
N VAL A 90 12.45 -1.51 -2.55
CA VAL A 90 12.53 -0.83 -1.23
C VAL A 90 12.98 -1.79 -0.11
N LEU A 91 12.51 -3.04 -0.13
CA LEU A 91 12.89 -4.05 0.87
C LEU A 91 14.29 -4.66 0.62
N GLU A 92 14.81 -4.59 -0.60
CA GLU A 92 16.18 -4.97 -0.95
C GLU A 92 17.17 -3.90 -0.50
N ASP A 93 16.83 -2.62 -0.69
CA ASP A 93 17.63 -1.48 -0.25
C ASP A 93 17.63 -1.34 1.30
N SER A 94 16.47 -1.58 1.93
CA SER A 94 16.30 -1.50 3.39
C SER A 94 15.64 -2.75 4.00
N PRO A 95 16.40 -3.84 4.21
CA PRO A 95 15.88 -5.12 4.73
C PRO A 95 15.19 -5.03 6.10
N SER A 96 15.56 -4.06 6.94
CA SER A 96 14.93 -3.82 8.25
C SER A 96 13.45 -3.47 8.15
N LEU A 97 13.00 -2.92 7.02
CA LEU A 97 11.60 -2.57 6.79
C LEU A 97 10.67 -3.78 6.73
N LYS A 98 11.21 -4.99 6.50
CA LYS A 98 10.45 -6.26 6.53
C LYS A 98 9.75 -6.48 7.88
N ASN A 99 10.27 -5.89 8.96
CA ASN A 99 9.61 -5.94 10.27
C ASN A 99 8.20 -5.32 10.24
N SER A 100 7.98 -4.32 9.38
CA SER A 100 6.64 -3.73 9.21
C SER A 100 5.64 -4.71 8.61
N LEU A 101 6.10 -5.66 7.77
CA LEU A 101 5.23 -6.62 7.09
C LEU A 101 4.68 -7.70 8.01
N VAL A 102 5.32 -7.92 9.17
CA VAL A 102 4.87 -8.86 10.21
C VAL A 102 4.12 -8.17 11.35
N ASP A 103 4.06 -6.84 11.34
CA ASP A 103 3.30 -6.04 12.30
C ASP A 103 1.84 -5.94 11.83
N SER A 104 0.94 -6.57 12.59
CA SER A 104 -0.49 -6.58 12.29
C SER A 104 -1.15 -5.20 12.43
N GLU A 105 -0.70 -4.36 13.37
CA GLU A 105 -1.23 -3.00 13.50
C GLU A 105 -0.79 -2.11 12.34
N TRP A 106 0.44 -2.31 11.86
CA TRP A 106 0.91 -1.61 10.68
C TRP A 106 0.09 -2.02 9.45
N LEU A 107 -0.08 -3.33 9.22
CA LEU A 107 -0.89 -3.83 8.10
C LEU A 107 -2.34 -3.33 8.18
N GLN A 108 -2.94 -3.31 9.38
CA GLN A 108 -4.27 -2.74 9.61
C GLN A 108 -4.36 -1.28 9.15
N LYS A 109 -3.39 -0.45 9.52
CA LYS A 109 -3.36 0.97 9.14
C LYS A 109 -3.26 1.16 7.63
N VAL A 110 -2.38 0.40 6.98
CA VAL A 110 -2.23 0.40 5.51
C VAL A 110 -3.53 -0.07 4.84
N TRP A 111 -4.15 -1.11 5.38
CA TRP A 111 -5.39 -1.67 4.85
C TRP A 111 -6.56 -0.68 4.88
N ILE A 112 -6.80 -0.03 6.03
CA ILE A 112 -7.88 0.97 6.17
C ILE A 112 -7.71 2.11 5.17
N ASN A 113 -6.48 2.56 4.96
CA ASN A 113 -6.17 3.59 3.97
C ASN A 113 -6.47 3.10 2.55
N ALA A 114 -6.01 1.89 2.20
CA ALA A 114 -6.29 1.28 0.90
C ALA A 114 -7.78 1.06 0.64
N VAL A 115 -8.57 0.66 1.65
CA VAL A 115 -10.03 0.54 1.57
C VAL A 115 -10.67 1.90 1.29
N THR A 116 -10.21 2.95 1.97
CA THR A 116 -10.72 4.31 1.78
C THR A 116 -10.48 4.77 0.35
N GLU A 117 -9.27 4.59 -0.18
CA GLU A 117 -8.95 4.94 -1.56
C GLU A 117 -9.73 4.08 -2.57
N ALA A 118 -9.90 2.78 -2.31
CA ALA A 118 -10.71 1.91 -3.17
C ALA A 118 -12.17 2.36 -3.21
N MET A 119 -12.75 2.77 -2.08
CA MET A 119 -14.10 3.31 -2.03
C MET A 119 -14.22 4.59 -2.87
N LEU A 120 -13.24 5.50 -2.76
CA LEU A 120 -13.23 6.76 -3.51
C LEU A 120 -13.12 6.53 -5.01
N GLU A 121 -12.21 5.65 -5.46
CA GLU A 121 -12.00 5.41 -6.90
C GLU A 121 -13.12 4.58 -7.55
N THR A 122 -13.74 3.66 -6.80
CA THR A 122 -14.77 2.76 -7.35
C THR A 122 -16.19 3.29 -7.21
N GLY A 123 -16.44 4.17 -6.23
CA GLY A 123 -17.77 4.60 -5.81
C GLY A 123 -18.61 3.51 -5.13
N LEU A 124 -18.02 2.35 -4.80
CA LEU A 124 -18.71 1.26 -4.13
C LEU A 124 -18.95 1.57 -2.64
N ALA A 125 -20.02 1.00 -2.08
CA ALA A 125 -20.40 1.24 -0.70
C ALA A 125 -19.35 0.67 0.28
N LYS A 126 -19.17 1.31 1.44
CA LYS A 126 -18.25 0.86 2.50
C LYS A 126 -18.44 -0.62 2.86
N LYS A 127 -19.68 -1.10 2.87
CA LYS A 127 -20.04 -2.49 3.19
C LYS A 127 -19.47 -3.53 2.21
N THR A 128 -19.05 -3.10 1.02
CA THR A 128 -18.44 -3.96 0.00
C THR A 128 -17.02 -4.35 0.39
N PHE A 129 -16.32 -3.47 1.11
CA PHE A 129 -14.92 -3.69 1.46
C PHE A 129 -14.77 -4.13 2.91
N PRO A 130 -13.95 -5.15 3.18
CA PRO A 130 -13.65 -5.62 4.53
C PRO A 130 -12.82 -4.57 5.29
N LEU A 131 -13.18 -4.29 6.54
CA LEU A 131 -12.43 -3.34 7.38
C LEU A 131 -11.17 -3.96 7.98
N GLU A 132 -11.12 -5.28 8.07
CA GLU A 132 -9.96 -6.05 8.51
C GLU A 132 -9.24 -6.67 7.30
N PRO A 133 -7.90 -6.79 7.33
CA PRO A 133 -7.12 -7.48 6.32
C PRO A 133 -7.61 -8.91 6.07
N GLU A 134 -8.07 -9.18 4.85
CA GLU A 134 -8.39 -10.54 4.39
C GLU A 134 -7.15 -11.31 3.93
N TRP A 135 -6.05 -10.59 3.69
CA TRP A 135 -4.81 -11.15 3.15
C TRP A 135 -3.62 -10.79 4.02
N THR A 136 -2.71 -11.75 4.18
CA THR A 136 -1.42 -11.50 4.80
C THR A 136 -0.53 -10.65 3.88
N ALA A 137 0.48 -9.98 4.45
CA ALA A 137 1.47 -9.26 3.65
C ALA A 137 2.17 -10.18 2.63
N GLU A 138 2.39 -11.45 2.98
CA GLU A 138 2.94 -12.46 2.08
C GLU A 138 2.03 -12.70 0.87
N GLN A 139 0.73 -12.89 1.08
CA GLN A 139 -0.23 -13.06 -0.01
C GLN A 139 -0.29 -11.81 -0.89
N ILE A 140 -0.36 -10.62 -0.30
CA ILE A 140 -0.39 -9.34 -1.01
C ILE A 140 0.83 -9.19 -1.95
N LEU A 141 2.02 -9.55 -1.46
CA LEU A 141 3.28 -9.41 -2.19
C LEU A 141 3.56 -10.55 -3.16
N HIS A 142 2.88 -11.68 -3.04
CA HIS A 142 3.08 -12.83 -3.92
C HIS A 142 2.75 -12.48 -5.38
N SER A 143 3.69 -12.70 -6.29
CA SER A 143 3.59 -12.25 -7.70
C SER A 143 2.38 -12.79 -8.45
N GLY A 144 2.00 -14.05 -8.18
CA GLY A 144 0.85 -14.71 -8.80
C GLY A 144 -0.48 -14.50 -8.08
N PHE A 145 -0.51 -13.72 -6.98
CA PHE A 145 -1.74 -13.54 -6.23
C PHE A 145 -2.65 -12.50 -6.90
N PHE A 146 -3.83 -12.93 -7.34
CA PHE A 146 -4.92 -12.10 -7.81
C PHE A 146 -6.20 -12.64 -7.17
N PRO A 147 -6.84 -11.89 -6.27
CA PRO A 147 -7.97 -12.41 -5.50
C PRO A 147 -9.16 -12.68 -6.40
N GLU A 148 -9.77 -13.86 -6.23
CA GLU A 148 -11.05 -14.18 -6.85
C GLU A 148 -12.20 -13.59 -6.02
N HIS A 149 -13.29 -13.27 -6.70
CA HIS A 149 -14.53 -12.87 -6.04
C HIS A 149 -15.23 -14.13 -5.53
N ASP A 150 -15.35 -14.32 -4.20
CA ASP A 150 -16.19 -15.37 -3.64
C ASP A 150 -17.65 -15.08 -3.99
N SER A 151 -18.14 -15.66 -5.09
CA SER A 151 -19.52 -15.51 -5.56
C SER A 151 -20.53 -16.37 -4.77
N LEU A 152 -20.18 -16.90 -3.60
CA LEU A 152 -20.93 -17.98 -2.93
C LEU A 152 -21.91 -17.56 -1.82
N THR A 153 -22.16 -16.27 -1.59
CA THR A 153 -23.14 -15.81 -0.58
C THR A 153 -24.45 -15.26 -1.15
N ALA A 154 -24.58 -15.11 -2.48
CA ALA A 154 -25.81 -14.59 -3.09
C ALA A 154 -26.91 -15.65 -3.34
N ASP A 155 -26.58 -16.94 -3.33
CA ASP A 155 -27.51 -18.01 -3.72
C ASP A 155 -28.30 -18.63 -2.56
N ILE A 156 -27.96 -18.32 -1.30
CA ILE A 156 -28.61 -18.94 -0.13
C ILE A 156 -29.93 -18.23 0.26
N GLU A 157 -30.13 -16.96 -0.09
CA GLU A 157 -31.36 -16.24 0.28
C GLU A 157 -32.55 -16.47 -0.66
N ASN A 158 -32.35 -17.08 -1.84
CA ASN A 158 -33.41 -17.22 -2.85
C ASN A 158 -34.13 -18.59 -2.84
N GLN A 159 -33.90 -19.44 -1.84
CA GLN A 159 -34.54 -20.76 -1.72
C GLN A 159 -35.53 -20.92 -0.55
N ASN A 160 -35.76 -19.88 0.27
CA ASN A 160 -36.73 -19.94 1.37
C ASN A 160 -37.94 -19.01 1.14
N SER A 161 -38.72 -19.27 0.09
CA SER A 161 -40.07 -18.71 -0.06
C SER A 161 -41.09 -19.85 -0.09
N PRO A 162 -41.92 -20.04 0.96
CA PRO A 162 -42.93 -21.08 0.96
C PRO A 162 -44.13 -20.68 0.09
N ASP A 163 -44.18 -21.25 -1.12
CA ASP A 163 -45.29 -21.18 -2.06
C ASP A 163 -46.50 -21.96 -1.49
N THR A 164 -47.40 -21.30 -0.76
CA THR A 164 -48.70 -21.86 -0.36
C THR A 164 -49.74 -21.62 -1.45
N LYS A 165 -49.73 -22.48 -2.49
CA LYS A 165 -50.82 -22.53 -3.47
C LYS A 165 -52.07 -23.22 -2.90
N LYS A 166 -53.07 -22.38 -2.65
CA LYS A 166 -54.53 -22.59 -2.66
C LYS A 166 -55.00 -23.96 -3.20
N ALA A 167 -55.64 -24.74 -2.33
CA ALA A 167 -56.60 -25.78 -2.73
C ALA A 167 -57.89 -25.12 -3.25
N LYS A 168 -58.23 -25.38 -4.53
CA LYS A 168 -59.56 -25.08 -5.09
C LYS A 168 -60.49 -26.24 -4.77
N GLY A 169 -61.62 -25.94 -4.14
CA GLY A 169 -62.77 -26.84 -4.06
C GLY A 169 -63.50 -26.94 -5.41
N HIS A 170 -64.02 -28.12 -5.69
CA HIS A 170 -65.16 -28.29 -6.58
C HIS A 170 -65.89 -29.60 -6.19
N ASP A 171 -66.97 -29.45 -5.44
CA ASP A 171 -68.02 -30.46 -5.28
C ASP A 171 -69.22 -29.98 -6.11
N ARG A 172 -69.63 -30.77 -7.11
CA ARG A 172 -71.01 -30.97 -7.57
C ARG A 172 -71.11 -32.29 -8.31
#